data_AF-A0A7W1EPZ3-F1
#
_entry.id   AF-A0A7W1EPZ3-F1
#
_cell.length_a   1.000
_cell.length_b   1.000
_cell.length_c   1.000
_cell.angle_alpha   90.00
_cell.angle_beta   90.00
_cell.angle_gamma   90.00
#
_symmetry.space_group_name_H-M   'P 1'
#
loop_
_entity.id
_entity.type
_entity.pdbx_description
1 polymer ?
#
loop_
_entity_poly.entity_id
_entity_poly.type
_entity_poly.pdbx_seq_one_letter_code
_entity_poly.pdbx_strand_id
1 'polypeptide(L)'
;MPRDEILLIRVLPHGPAVRVRRTSDDGVVPVTAVLEVDRRAGTPREHDGGFPPPLMFAEGATDAEVLAALEPHARDDRMVAGLMRSKGQR
;
A
#
# COMPACT_ATOMS: atom_id res chain seq x y z
N MET A 1 16.48 -0.07 7.32
CA MET A 1 15.59 -0.64 6.28
C MET A 1 14.17 -0.25 6.67
N PRO A 2 13.41 0.47 5.83
CA PRO A 2 12.23 1.22 6.25
C PRO A 2 11.07 0.25 6.49
N ARG A 3 11.02 -0.35 7.68
CA ARG A 3 9.82 -1.02 8.18
C ARG A 3 8.82 -0.02 8.75
N ASP A 4 9.30 1.17 9.12
CA ASP A 4 8.51 2.18 9.82
C ASP A 4 7.49 2.90 8.91
N GLU A 5 7.59 2.73 7.59
CA GLU A 5 6.66 3.33 6.63
C GLU A 5 5.45 2.45 6.29
N ILE A 6 5.45 1.15 6.62
CA ILE A 6 4.34 0.25 6.24
C ILE A 6 3.31 0.18 7.37
N LEU A 7 2.17 0.85 7.17
CA LEU A 7 1.06 0.88 8.13
C LEU A 7 0.23 -0.43 8.10
N LEU A 8 0.19 -1.10 6.95
CA LEU A 8 -0.52 -2.38 6.77
C LEU A 8 0.18 -3.21 5.70
N ILE A 9 0.30 -4.52 5.93
CA ILE A 9 0.69 -5.50 4.91
C ILE A 9 -0.21 -6.73 4.98
N ARG A 10 -0.72 -7.14 3.81
CA ARG A 10 -1.49 -8.38 3.64
C ARG A 10 -0.95 -9.15 2.45
N VAL A 11 -0.32 -10.29 2.71
CA VAL A 11 0.15 -11.22 1.68
C VAL A 11 -1.06 -11.99 1.13
N LEU A 12 -1.24 -11.95 -0.20
CA LEU A 12 -2.30 -12.68 -0.88
C LEU A 12 -1.87 -14.14 -1.10
N PRO A 13 -2.83 -15.10 -1.20
CA PRO A 13 -2.52 -16.52 -1.40
C PRO A 13 -1.66 -16.83 -2.64
N HIS A 14 -1.67 -15.95 -3.64
CA HIS A 14 -0.93 -16.12 -4.90
C HIS A 14 0.46 -15.44 -4.90
N GLY A 15 0.90 -14.87 -3.78
CA GLY A 15 2.23 -14.25 -3.62
C GLY A 15 2.22 -12.73 -3.39
N PRO A 16 1.57 -11.90 -4.23
CA PRO A 16 1.61 -10.45 -4.10
C PRO A 16 1.15 -9.97 -2.72
N ALA A 17 1.71 -8.85 -2.26
CA ALA A 17 1.30 -8.21 -1.02
C ALA A 17 0.54 -6.91 -1.30
N VAL A 18 -0.65 -6.77 -0.71
CA VAL A 18 -1.34 -5.48 -0.62
C VAL A 18 -0.76 -4.72 0.56
N ARG A 19 -0.36 -3.46 0.35
CA ARG A 19 0.32 -2.64 1.37
C ARG A 19 -0.31 -1.27 1.48
N VAL A 20 -0.38 -0.76 2.70
CA VAL A 20 -0.57 0.67 2.96
C VAL A 20 0.78 1.21 3.44
N ARG A 21 1.32 2.17 2.69
CA ARG A 21 2.61 2.78 2.97
C ARG A 21 2.46 4.28 3.20
N ARG A 22 2.99 4.77 4.30
CA ARG A 22 3.16 6.19 4.59
C ARG A 22 4.14 6.81 3.61
N THR A 23 3.80 7.99 3.10
CA THR A 23 4.62 8.76 2.15
C THR A 23 5.09 10.10 2.71
N SER A 24 4.49 10.58 3.80
CA SER A 24 5.02 11.72 4.54
C SER A 24 6.07 11.27 5.54
N ASP A 25 7.06 12.13 5.81
CA ASP A 25 8.02 11.88 6.88
C ASP A 25 7.34 11.82 8.25
N ASP A 26 8.00 11.19 9.23
CA ASP A 26 7.50 11.12 10.60
C ASP A 26 7.34 12.50 11.23
N GLY A 27 6.24 12.68 11.97
CA GLY A 27 5.86 13.96 12.56
C GLY A 27 5.33 15.01 11.59
N VAL A 28 5.33 14.75 10.26
CA VAL A 28 4.75 15.67 9.27
C VAL A 28 3.23 15.50 9.20
N VAL A 29 2.52 16.64 9.22
CA VAL A 29 1.06 16.74 9.08
C VAL A 29 0.74 17.60 7.84
N PRO A 30 -0.17 17.18 6.94
CA PRO A 30 -0.96 15.95 7.02
C PRO A 30 -0.10 14.70 6.82
N VAL A 31 -0.50 13.62 7.49
CA VAL A 31 0.00 12.29 7.18
C VAL A 31 -0.52 11.92 5.79
N THR A 32 0.36 11.51 4.89
CA THR A 32 -0.02 11.02 3.56
C THR A 32 0.36 9.55 3.45
N ALA A 33 -0.51 8.75 2.83
CA ALA A 33 -0.26 7.33 2.62
C ALA A 33 -0.85 6.84 1.30
N VAL A 34 -0.32 5.73 0.81
CA VAL A 34 -0.75 5.08 -0.43
C VAL A 34 -1.13 3.63 -0.21
N LEU A 35 -2.16 3.19 -0.93
CA LEU A 35 -2.46 1.78 -1.16
C LEU A 35 -1.71 1.30 -2.39
N GLU A 36 -0.96 0.21 -2.29
CA GLU A 36 -0.18 -0.35 -3.39
C GLU A 36 -0.18 -1.88 -3.36
N VAL A 37 0.17 -2.51 -4.49
CA VAL A 37 0.31 -3.97 -4.60
C VAL A 37 1.74 -4.30 -5.02
N ASP A 38 2.50 -4.88 -4.09
CA ASP A 38 3.83 -5.38 -4.39
C ASP A 38 3.76 -6.83 -4.90
N ARG A 39 3.94 -6.98 -6.21
CA ARG A 39 3.95 -8.28 -6.88
C ARG A 39 5.26 -9.03 -6.72
N ARG A 40 6.29 -8.37 -6.17
CA ARG A 40 7.60 -8.98 -5.94
C ARG A 40 7.66 -9.67 -4.58
N ALA A 41 6.69 -9.43 -3.70
CA ALA A 41 6.58 -10.12 -2.42
C ALA A 41 6.67 -11.65 -2.61
N GLY A 42 7.59 -12.30 -1.90
CA GLY A 42 7.83 -13.74 -2.01
C GLY A 42 8.57 -14.18 -3.29
N THR A 43 9.10 -13.25 -4.07
CA THR A 43 9.95 -13.54 -5.25
C THR A 43 11.41 -13.13 -4.97
N PRO A 44 12.40 -13.64 -5.72
CA PRO A 44 13.79 -13.20 -5.58
C PRO A 44 13.98 -11.68 -5.77
N ARG A 45 13.04 -11.01 -6.45
CA ARG A 45 13.06 -9.57 -6.73
C ARG A 45 12.50 -8.70 -5.60
N GLU A 46 12.07 -9.28 -4.49
CA GLU A 46 11.54 -8.54 -3.34
C GLU A 46 12.53 -7.50 -2.80
N HIS A 47 13.83 -7.77 -2.95
CA HIS A 47 14.92 -6.91 -2.47
C HIS A 47 15.45 -5.93 -3.52
N ASP A 48 14.91 -5.94 -4.76
CA ASP A 48 15.39 -5.08 -5.86
C ASP A 48 15.09 -3.58 -5.63
N GLY A 49 14.37 -3.24 -4.56
CA GLY A 49 14.09 -1.85 -4.16
C GLY A 49 13.02 -1.16 -5.01
N GLY A 50 12.66 0.07 -4.63
CA GLY A 50 11.62 0.87 -5.30
C GLY A 50 10.20 0.54 -4.85
N PHE A 51 9.28 1.47 -5.10
CA PHE A 51 7.89 1.37 -4.67
C PHE A 51 6.97 1.00 -5.83
N PRO A 52 6.02 0.08 -5.64
CA PRO A 52 5.00 -0.17 -6.65
C PRO A 52 4.21 1.11 -6.96
N PRO A 53 3.63 1.23 -8.17
CA PRO A 53 2.78 2.35 -8.51
C PRO A 53 1.51 2.36 -7.63
N PRO A 54 1.17 3.51 -7.02
CA PRO A 54 0.06 3.59 -6.07
C PRO A 54 -1.30 3.40 -6.73
N LEU A 55 -2.18 2.67 -6.04
CA LEU A 55 -3.58 2.42 -6.39
C LEU A 55 -4.53 3.50 -5.86
N MET A 56 -4.26 4.02 -4.67
CA MET A 56 -5.07 5.04 -4.02
C MET A 56 -4.18 5.84 -3.07
N PHE A 57 -4.56 7.10 -2.84
CA PHE A 57 -3.92 8.00 -1.87
C PHE A 57 -4.93 8.35 -0.79
N ALA A 58 -4.45 8.55 0.44
CA ALA A 58 -5.22 9.12 1.52
C ALA A 58 -4.37 10.12 2.31
N GLU A 59 -5.04 11.11 2.89
CA GLU A 59 -4.45 12.11 3.76
C GLU A 59 -5.27 12.20 5.05
N GLY A 60 -4.62 12.45 6.18
CA GLY A 60 -5.25 12.51 7.49
C GLY A 60 -4.35 13.20 8.51
N ALA A 61 -4.88 13.50 9.69
CA ALA A 61 -4.11 14.09 10.78
C ALA A 61 -3.21 13.07 11.47
N THR A 62 -3.51 11.78 11.35
CA THR A 62 -2.77 10.68 11.98
C THR A 62 -2.65 9.45 11.09
N ASP A 63 -1.68 8.58 11.40
CA ASP A 63 -1.51 7.27 10.75
C ASP A 63 -2.78 6.41 10.86
N ALA A 64 -3.50 6.50 11.98
CA ALA A 64 -4.75 5.75 12.20
C ALA A 64 -5.88 6.22 11.27
N GLU A 65 -5.98 7.53 11.01
CA GLU A 65 -6.99 8.08 10.11
C GLU A 65 -6.74 7.67 8.65
N VAL A 66 -5.50 7.79 8.16
CA VAL A 66 -5.18 7.35 6.80
C VAL A 66 -5.32 5.84 6.64
N LEU A 67 -4.96 5.06 7.67
CA LEU A 67 -5.17 3.62 7.67
C LEU A 67 -6.66 3.28 7.64
N ALA A 68 -7.49 3.94 8.46
CA ALA A 68 -8.94 3.73 8.46
C ALA A 68 -9.58 4.06 7.10
N ALA A 69 -9.03 5.03 6.36
CA ALA A 69 -9.48 5.36 5.01
C ALA A 69 -9.09 4.30 3.96
N LEU A 70 -7.88 3.73 4.06
CA LEU A 70 -7.34 2.81 3.04
C LEU A 70 -7.60 1.33 3.33
N GLU A 71 -7.69 0.93 4.60
CA GLU A 71 -7.82 -0.47 5.03
C GLU A 71 -9.07 -1.18 4.48
N PRO A 72 -10.27 -0.55 4.39
CA PRO A 72 -11.44 -1.17 3.78
C PRO A 72 -11.18 -1.60 2.33
N HIS A 73 -10.47 -0.77 1.57
CA HIS A 73 -10.07 -1.09 0.19
C HIS A 73 -8.96 -2.15 0.14
N ALA A 74 -8.00 -2.08 1.06
CA ALA A 74 -6.89 -3.04 1.14
C ALA A 74 -7.34 -4.47 1.48
N ARG A 75 -8.48 -4.61 2.17
CA ARG A 75 -9.07 -5.89 2.57
C ARG A 75 -10.02 -6.50 1.53
N ASP A 76 -10.49 -5.72 0.55
CA ASP A 76 -11.40 -6.19 -0.49
C ASP A 76 -10.64 -6.52 -1.79
N ASP A 77 -10.41 -7.82 -2.04
CA ASP A 77 -9.71 -8.33 -3.22
C ASP A 77 -10.36 -7.87 -4.54
N ARG A 78 -11.69 -7.76 -4.60
CA ARG A 78 -12.40 -7.33 -5.81
C ARG A 78 -12.16 -5.85 -6.07
N MET A 79 -12.18 -5.04 -5.01
CA MET A 79 -11.88 -3.62 -5.10
C MET A 79 -10.42 -3.39 -5.53
N VAL A 80 -9.47 -4.08 -4.91
CA VAL A 80 -8.04 -4.02 -5.29
C VAL A 80 -7.86 -4.39 -6.77
N ALA A 81 -8.44 -5.51 -7.21
CA ALA A 81 -8.37 -5.92 -8.62
C ALA A 81 -9.03 -4.89 -9.56
N GLY A 82 -10.11 -4.24 -9.12
CA GLY A 82 -10.73 -3.12 -9.83
C GLY A 82 -9.79 -1.93 -10.00
N LEU A 83 -9.14 -1.49 -8.91
CA LEU A 83 -8.19 -0.38 -8.90
C LEU A 83 -6.93 -0.67 -9.72
N MET A 84 -6.42 -1.90 -9.65
CA MET A 84 -5.30 -2.32 -10.50
C MET A 84 -5.66 -2.21 -11.97
N ARG A 85 -6.81 -2.75 -12.37
CA ARG A 85 -7.29 -2.67 -13.77
C ARG A 85 -7.51 -1.23 -14.23
N SER A 86 -8.12 -0.37 -13.41
CA SER A 86 -8.37 1.03 -13.78
C SER A 86 -7.09 1.82 -14.00
N LYS A 87 -6.00 1.45 -13.33
CA LYS A 87 -4.66 2.02 -13.51
C LYS A 87 -3.79 1.29 -14.53
N GLY A 88 -4.34 0.34 -15.29
CA GLY A 88 -3.59 -0.44 -16.27
C GLY A 88 -2.57 -1.40 -15.65
N GLN A 89 -2.62 -1.61 -14.33
CA GLN A 89 -1.80 -2.56 -13.63
C GLN A 89 -2.43 -3.95 -13.81
N ARG A 90 -1.76 -4.82 -14.58
CA ARG A 90 -2.21 -6.21 -14.84
C ARG A 90 -1.51 -7.21 -13.96
#